data_AF-A0A1K1YG28-F1
#
_entry.id   AF-A0A1K1YG28-F1
#
_cell.length_a   1.000
_cell.length_b   1.000
_cell.length_c   1.000
_cell.angle_alpha   90.00
_cell.angle_beta   90.00
_cell.angle_gamma   90.00
#
_symmetry.space_group_name_H-M   'P 1'
#
loop_
_entity.id
_entity.type
_entity.pdbx_description
1 polymer ?
#
loop_
_entity_poly.entity_id
_entity_poly.type
_entity_poly.pdbx_seq_one_letter_code
_entity_poly.pdbx_strand_id
1 'polypeptide(L)'
;MLATINRVVAASARHPLTVGTGADTFRLDDTQVPFVVFSGTADDTDEARAAAGEQMSALARAAAVRPTRLSPQFAAMLRGALTDEGSRNGSVQSAILCGDVSVPRDPERYWRDIERSRAAHSLFGPLTNNIGPCAFWDRPREKPTQVRHDTPALIVAATGDPRTPYTGSAALHRLLPSSRLLTLKGANRHAIYGQYGNACVDDAVNRYLATGKLPARDRTCLKQGH
;
A
#
# COMPACT_ATOMS: atom_id res chain seq x y z
N MET A 1 6.85 -15.09 -13.25
CA MET A 1 6.56 -13.70 -12.82
C MET A 1 7.78 -13.01 -12.20
N LEU A 2 8.36 -13.53 -11.11
CA LEU A 2 9.51 -12.92 -10.41
C LEU A 2 10.72 -12.61 -11.32
N ALA A 3 11.10 -13.53 -12.21
CA ALA A 3 12.20 -13.29 -13.16
C ALA A 3 11.94 -12.11 -14.13
N THR A 4 10.68 -11.84 -14.46
CA THR A 4 10.32 -10.68 -15.29
C THR A 4 10.42 -9.40 -14.49
N ILE A 5 9.94 -9.38 -13.25
CA ILE A 5 10.07 -8.24 -12.33
C ILE A 5 11.55 -7.89 -12.14
N ASN A 6 12.39 -8.87 -11.83
CA ASN A 6 13.82 -8.65 -11.64
C ASN A 6 14.51 -8.08 -12.89
N ARG A 7 14.13 -8.54 -14.09
CA ARG A 7 14.66 -7.99 -15.35
C ARG A 7 14.22 -6.55 -15.59
N VAL A 8 12.95 -6.23 -15.31
CA VAL A 8 12.41 -4.86 -15.43
C VAL A 8 13.15 -3.91 -14.48
N VAL A 9 13.28 -4.30 -13.21
CA VAL A 9 13.99 -3.51 -12.18
C VAL A 9 15.47 -3.33 -12.54
N ALA A 10 16.14 -4.39 -13.01
CA ALA A 10 17.53 -4.29 -13.45
C ALA A 10 17.69 -3.43 -14.71
N ALA A 11 16.68 -3.39 -15.59
CA ALA A 11 16.70 -2.53 -16.77
C ALA A 11 16.51 -1.05 -16.38
N SER A 12 15.56 -0.75 -15.50
CA SER A 12 15.31 0.63 -15.04
C SER A 12 16.49 1.24 -14.29
N ALA A 13 17.27 0.41 -13.58
CA ALA A 13 18.50 0.84 -12.90
C ALA A 13 19.65 1.18 -13.86
N ARG A 14 19.61 0.70 -15.11
CA ARG A 14 20.58 1.07 -16.14
C ARG A 14 20.15 2.32 -16.88
N HIS A 15 18.90 2.35 -17.34
CA HIS A 15 18.32 3.48 -18.05
C HIS A 15 16.81 3.58 -17.76
N PRO A 16 16.24 4.79 -17.64
CA PRO A 16 14.80 4.96 -17.46
C PRO A 16 14.00 4.27 -18.57
N LEU A 17 12.94 3.55 -18.18
CA LEU A 17 12.02 2.87 -19.08
C LEU A 17 11.00 3.87 -19.64
N THR A 18 10.94 4.00 -20.95
CA THR A 18 9.88 4.79 -21.60
C THR A 18 8.65 3.91 -21.82
N VAL A 19 7.51 4.31 -21.27
CA VAL A 19 6.22 3.63 -21.43
C VAL A 19 5.16 4.59 -21.99
N GLY A 20 4.20 4.03 -22.73
CA GLY A 20 3.14 4.74 -23.41
C GLY A 20 3.58 5.51 -24.65
N THR A 21 2.69 6.38 -25.13
CA THR A 21 2.81 7.08 -26.42
C THR A 21 2.06 8.40 -26.38
N GLY A 22 2.51 9.40 -27.14
CA GLY A 22 1.83 10.69 -27.25
C GLY A 22 1.79 11.41 -25.90
N ALA A 23 0.62 11.95 -25.53
CA ALA A 23 0.41 12.64 -24.26
C ALA A 23 0.60 11.76 -23.02
N ASP A 24 0.44 10.43 -23.16
CA ASP A 24 0.63 9.46 -22.08
C ASP A 24 2.00 8.77 -22.17
N THR A 25 3.06 9.56 -22.35
CA THR A 25 4.44 9.06 -22.34
C THR A 25 5.09 9.32 -20.98
N PHE A 26 5.57 8.28 -20.31
CA PHE A 26 6.21 8.36 -19.00
C PHE A 26 7.60 7.76 -19.04
N ARG A 27 8.53 8.30 -18.25
CA ARG A 27 9.86 7.72 -18.03
C ARG A 27 9.96 7.22 -16.61
N LEU A 28 10.22 5.92 -16.45
CA LEU A 28 10.26 5.22 -15.17
C LEU A 28 11.69 4.78 -14.85
N ASP A 29 12.29 5.36 -13.83
CA ASP A 29 13.61 4.93 -13.33
C ASP A 29 13.49 3.87 -12.22
N ASP A 30 14.62 3.49 -11.63
CA ASP A 30 14.72 2.53 -10.54
C ASP A 30 14.14 3.01 -9.19
N THR A 31 13.82 4.29 -9.06
CA THR A 31 13.10 4.82 -7.89
C THR A 31 11.58 4.67 -8.05
N GLN A 32 11.09 4.72 -9.29
CA GLN A 32 9.65 4.69 -9.62
C GLN A 32 9.13 3.28 -9.92
N VAL A 33 9.93 2.44 -10.60
CA VAL A 33 9.52 1.08 -10.98
C VAL A 33 9.09 0.22 -9.77
N PRO A 34 9.82 0.20 -8.63
CA PRO A 34 9.38 -0.55 -7.45
C PRO A 34 8.00 -0.10 -6.93
N PHE A 35 7.71 1.20 -6.95
CA PHE A 35 6.39 1.73 -6.56
C PHE A 35 5.29 1.28 -7.52
N VAL A 36 5.56 1.32 -8.83
CA VAL A 36 4.63 0.85 -9.86
C VAL A 36 4.34 -0.65 -9.65
N VAL A 37 5.37 -1.47 -9.48
CA VAL A 37 5.21 -2.91 -9.21
C VAL A 37 4.45 -3.15 -7.91
N PHE A 38 4.79 -2.43 -6.83
CA PHE A 38 4.10 -2.52 -5.54
C PHE A 38 2.60 -2.28 -5.70
N SER A 39 2.23 -1.19 -6.37
CA SER A 39 0.84 -0.80 -6.62
C SER A 39 0.06 -1.86 -7.37
N GLY A 40 0.66 -2.52 -8.35
CA GLY A 40 0.04 -3.63 -9.09
C GLY A 40 -0.09 -4.92 -8.28
N THR A 41 0.73 -5.12 -7.24
CA THR A 41 0.71 -6.35 -6.42
C THR A 41 -0.01 -6.21 -5.07
N ALA A 42 -0.57 -5.03 -4.80
CA ALA A 42 -1.18 -4.68 -3.51
C ALA A 42 -2.63 -5.16 -3.34
N ASP A 43 -3.21 -5.77 -4.37
CA ASP A 43 -4.58 -6.27 -4.42
C ASP A 43 -4.59 -7.63 -5.13
N ASP A 44 -5.22 -8.63 -4.49
CA ASP A 44 -5.26 -10.00 -4.97
C ASP A 44 -6.63 -10.46 -5.48
N THR A 45 -7.50 -9.52 -5.85
CA THR A 45 -8.67 -9.76 -6.69
C THR A 45 -8.26 -10.10 -8.12
N ASP A 46 -9.10 -10.83 -8.86
CA ASP A 46 -8.76 -11.23 -10.23
C ASP A 46 -8.67 -10.06 -11.20
N GLU A 47 -9.52 -9.05 -11.02
CA GLU A 47 -9.45 -7.81 -11.78
C GLU A 47 -8.11 -7.10 -11.56
N ALA A 48 -7.68 -6.97 -10.30
CA ALA A 48 -6.39 -6.36 -9.98
C ALA A 48 -5.22 -7.18 -10.53
N ARG A 49 -5.28 -8.52 -10.45
CA ARG A 49 -4.24 -9.40 -11.02
C ARG A 49 -4.16 -9.29 -12.55
N ALA A 50 -5.30 -9.17 -13.23
CA ALA A 50 -5.35 -8.97 -14.67
C ALA A 50 -4.71 -7.63 -15.06
N ALA A 51 -5.10 -6.54 -14.37
CA ALA A 51 -4.51 -5.22 -14.55
C ALA A 51 -2.99 -5.21 -14.26
N ALA A 52 -2.56 -5.90 -13.21
CA ALA A 52 -1.14 -6.07 -12.89
C ALA A 52 -0.38 -6.85 -13.99
N GLY A 53 -1.03 -7.83 -14.62
CA GLY A 53 -0.50 -8.55 -15.77
C GLY A 53 -0.26 -7.63 -16.97
N GLU A 54 -1.23 -6.77 -17.30
CA GLU A 54 -1.09 -5.76 -18.35
C GLU A 54 0.03 -4.76 -18.05
N GLN A 55 0.05 -4.26 -16.82
CA GLN A 55 1.10 -3.36 -16.32
C GLN A 55 2.49 -3.99 -16.47
N MET A 56 2.66 -5.23 -16.00
CA MET A 56 3.94 -5.93 -16.09
C MET A 56 4.32 -6.26 -17.53
N SER A 57 3.35 -6.52 -18.41
CA SER A 57 3.60 -6.70 -19.85
C SER A 57 4.14 -5.42 -20.49
N ALA A 58 3.54 -4.27 -20.18
CA ALA A 58 4.02 -2.97 -20.66
C ALA A 58 5.44 -2.67 -20.16
N LEU A 59 5.71 -2.87 -18.87
CA LEU A 59 7.05 -2.69 -18.30
C LEU A 59 8.09 -3.63 -18.92
N ALA A 60 7.75 -4.90 -19.13
CA ALA A 60 8.65 -5.88 -19.75
C ALA A 60 8.99 -5.52 -21.20
N ARG A 61 8.01 -4.99 -21.96
CA ARG A 61 8.23 -4.48 -23.32
C ARG A 61 9.13 -3.25 -23.32
N ALA A 62 8.90 -2.29 -22.41
CA ALA A 62 9.76 -1.11 -22.29
C ALA A 62 11.20 -1.47 -21.89
N ALA A 63 11.38 -2.43 -20.98
CA ALA A 63 12.70 -2.97 -20.62
C ALA A 63 13.42 -3.64 -21.80
N ALA A 64 12.67 -4.12 -22.81
CA ALA A 64 13.19 -4.65 -24.07
C ALA A 64 13.26 -3.60 -25.20
N VAL A 65 13.09 -2.30 -24.86
CA VAL A 65 13.09 -1.17 -25.81
C VAL A 65 12.05 -1.35 -26.92
N ARG A 66 10.88 -1.92 -26.59
CA ARG A 66 9.77 -2.13 -27.53
C ARG A 66 8.67 -1.11 -27.29
N PRO A 67 7.94 -0.69 -28.34
CA PRO A 67 6.74 0.14 -28.18
C PRO A 67 5.75 -0.51 -27.21
N THR A 68 5.14 0.33 -26.38
CA THR A 68 4.16 -0.06 -25.37
C THR A 68 2.85 0.67 -25.61
N ARG A 69 1.75 0.05 -25.18
CA ARG A 69 0.44 0.69 -25.10
C ARG A 69 -0.03 0.53 -23.66
N LEU A 70 -0.38 1.65 -23.03
CA LEU A 70 -0.90 1.63 -21.68
C LEU A 70 -2.40 1.33 -21.72
N SER A 71 -2.88 0.55 -20.77
CA SER A 71 -4.31 0.50 -20.48
C SER A 71 -4.75 1.84 -19.88
N PRO A 72 -6.03 2.23 -20.01
CA PRO A 72 -6.53 3.46 -19.40
C PRO A 72 -6.27 3.53 -17.89
N GLN A 73 -6.41 2.39 -17.20
CA GLN A 73 -6.13 2.28 -15.76
C GLN A 73 -4.65 2.51 -15.44
N PHE A 74 -3.74 1.90 -16.19
CA PHE A 74 -2.31 2.08 -15.94
C PHE A 74 -1.86 3.52 -16.26
N ALA A 75 -2.34 4.10 -17.37
CA ALA A 75 -2.07 5.51 -17.69
C ALA A 75 -2.58 6.46 -16.60
N ALA A 76 -3.81 6.25 -16.09
CA ALA A 76 -4.36 7.06 -15.01
C ALA A 76 -3.54 6.94 -13.70
N MET A 77 -3.09 5.72 -13.36
CA MET A 77 -2.20 5.52 -12.21
C MET A 77 -0.87 6.27 -12.37
N LEU A 78 -0.24 6.20 -13.55
CA LEU A 78 1.01 6.90 -13.82
C LEU A 78 0.84 8.43 -13.79
N ARG A 79 -0.26 8.97 -14.33
CA ARG A 79 -0.54 10.41 -14.21
C ARG A 79 -0.69 10.82 -12.75
N GLY A 80 -1.55 10.13 -12.00
CA GLY A 80 -1.76 10.42 -10.59
C GLY A 80 -0.49 10.28 -9.74
N ALA A 81 0.44 9.41 -10.11
CA ALA A 81 1.67 9.19 -9.34
C ALA A 81 2.85 10.08 -9.75
N LEU A 82 2.95 10.44 -11.03
CA LEU A 82 4.17 11.01 -11.62
C LEU A 82 3.98 12.41 -12.23
N THR A 83 2.76 12.92 -12.25
CA THR A 83 2.45 14.30 -12.66
C THR A 83 1.83 15.08 -11.50
N ASP A 84 1.49 16.34 -11.77
CA ASP A 84 0.83 17.23 -10.82
C ASP A 84 -0.62 16.86 -10.52
N GLU A 85 -1.23 15.95 -11.29
CA GLU A 85 -2.62 15.50 -11.12
C GLU A 85 -2.87 14.94 -9.70
N GLY A 86 -1.89 14.24 -9.14
CA GLY A 86 -1.96 13.71 -7.77
C GLY A 86 -1.52 14.68 -6.67
N SER A 87 -0.90 15.81 -7.02
CA SER A 87 -0.21 16.69 -6.06
C SER A 87 -1.14 17.26 -5.00
N ARG A 88 -2.39 17.56 -5.33
CA ARG A 88 -3.36 18.09 -4.35
C ARG A 88 -3.62 17.10 -3.22
N ASN A 89 -3.87 15.84 -3.56
CA ASN A 89 -4.14 14.81 -2.55
C ASN A 89 -2.87 14.47 -1.75
N GLY A 90 -1.73 14.33 -2.43
CA GLY A 90 -0.44 14.03 -1.78
C GLY A 90 0.01 15.13 -0.82
N SER A 91 -0.19 16.40 -1.18
CA SER A 91 0.20 17.54 -0.34
C SER A 91 -0.63 17.63 0.93
N VAL A 92 -1.95 17.46 0.83
CA VAL A 92 -2.85 17.46 2.00
C VAL A 92 -2.54 16.26 2.90
N GLN A 93 -2.38 15.07 2.33
CA GLN A 93 -2.02 13.87 3.09
C GLN A 93 -0.69 14.05 3.83
N SER A 94 0.33 14.59 3.15
CA SER A 94 1.64 14.85 3.78
C SER A 94 1.53 15.83 4.94
N ALA A 95 0.79 16.92 4.76
CA ALA A 95 0.60 17.91 5.83
C ALA A 95 -0.07 17.33 7.08
N ILE A 96 -1.03 16.42 6.91
CA ILE A 96 -1.70 15.72 8.00
C ILE A 96 -0.74 14.72 8.66
N LEU A 97 -0.20 13.76 7.89
CA LEU A 97 0.64 12.69 8.43
C LEU A 97 1.89 13.22 9.16
N CYS A 98 2.55 14.22 8.58
CA CYS A 98 3.73 14.83 9.20
C CYS A 98 3.38 15.75 10.38
N GLY A 99 2.14 16.24 10.43
CA GLY A 99 1.60 17.04 11.53
C GLY A 99 1.13 16.22 12.74
N ASP A 100 0.80 14.94 12.55
CA ASP A 100 0.27 14.04 13.58
C ASP A 100 1.34 13.52 14.55
N VAL A 101 2.52 13.15 14.05
CA VAL A 101 3.60 12.57 14.86
C VAL A 101 4.97 12.83 14.26
N SER A 102 5.97 13.04 15.12
CA SER A 102 7.35 13.24 14.67
C SER A 102 7.96 11.90 14.24
N VAL A 103 8.66 11.91 13.12
CA VAL A 103 9.49 10.78 12.66
C VAL A 103 10.97 11.07 12.94
N PRO A 104 11.86 10.06 12.89
CA PRO A 104 13.30 10.30 12.99
C PRO A 104 13.79 11.29 11.93
N ARG A 105 14.68 12.21 12.31
CA ARG A 105 15.27 13.20 11.37
C ARG A 105 16.64 12.77 10.82
N ASP A 106 17.26 11.78 11.44
CA ASP A 106 18.59 11.29 11.07
C ASP A 106 18.52 10.42 9.79
N PRO A 107 19.09 10.85 8.65
CA PRO A 107 19.12 10.07 7.41
C PRO A 107 19.80 8.71 7.57
N GLU A 108 20.79 8.60 8.46
CA GLU A 108 21.51 7.35 8.71
C GLU A 108 20.60 6.26 9.27
N ARG A 109 19.54 6.63 9.99
CA ARG A 109 18.54 5.65 10.45
C ARG A 109 17.83 5.00 9.28
N TYR A 110 17.36 5.79 8.32
CA TYR A 110 16.68 5.29 7.12
C TYR A 110 17.61 4.42 6.28
N TRP A 111 18.87 4.85 6.07
CA TRP A 111 19.86 4.04 5.37
C TRP A 111 20.04 2.67 6.04
N ARG A 112 20.21 2.62 7.36
CA ARG A 112 20.33 1.35 8.11
C ARG A 112 19.07 0.49 8.05
N ASP A 113 17.87 1.10 8.09
CA ASP A 113 16.60 0.38 7.94
C ASP A 113 16.50 -0.25 6.54
N ILE A 114 16.90 0.48 5.50
CA ILE A 114 16.98 -0.06 4.15
C ILE A 114 17.95 -1.24 4.11
N GLU A 115 19.20 -1.09 4.55
CA GLU A 115 20.22 -2.16 4.54
C GLU A 115 19.74 -3.42 5.25
N ARG A 116 19.12 -3.29 6.44
CA ARG A 116 18.54 -4.42 7.18
C ARG A 116 17.46 -5.15 6.40
N SER A 117 16.66 -4.42 5.62
CA SER A 117 15.53 -4.98 4.88
C SER A 117 15.92 -5.64 3.55
N ARG A 118 17.06 -5.27 2.94
CA ARG A 118 17.39 -5.68 1.56
C ARG A 118 17.43 -7.19 1.34
N ALA A 119 17.90 -7.96 2.32
CA ALA A 119 18.00 -9.41 2.19
C ALA A 119 16.62 -10.10 2.14
N ALA A 120 15.67 -9.64 2.95
CA ALA A 120 14.33 -10.21 3.04
C ALA A 120 13.34 -9.57 2.04
N HIS A 121 13.55 -8.30 1.71
CA HIS A 121 12.62 -7.46 0.93
C HIS A 121 13.38 -6.64 -0.10
N SER A 122 14.12 -7.30 -0.99
CA SER A 122 15.03 -6.64 -1.94
C SER A 122 14.37 -5.60 -2.84
N LEU A 123 13.11 -5.82 -3.25
CA LEU A 123 12.38 -4.92 -4.13
C LEU A 123 11.71 -3.76 -3.39
N PHE A 124 11.01 -4.06 -2.29
CA PHE A 124 10.16 -3.07 -1.62
C PHE A 124 10.78 -2.49 -0.35
N GLY A 125 11.80 -3.12 0.23
CA GLY A 125 12.48 -2.63 1.43
C GLY A 125 13.02 -1.20 1.27
N PRO A 126 13.75 -0.87 0.18
CA PRO A 126 14.14 0.51 -0.11
C PRO A 126 12.98 1.47 -0.27
N LEU A 127 11.86 1.03 -0.87
CA LEU A 127 10.67 1.84 -1.05
C LEU A 127 10.00 2.17 0.31
N THR A 128 9.84 1.17 1.17
CA THR A 128 9.08 1.32 2.43
C THR A 128 9.88 1.89 3.59
N ASN A 129 11.22 1.79 3.54
CA ASN A 129 12.12 2.29 4.59
C ASN A 129 12.84 3.59 4.20
N ASN A 130 12.48 4.22 3.08
CA ASN A 130 13.14 5.44 2.65
C ASN A 130 12.80 6.64 3.53
N ILE A 131 13.68 7.64 3.51
CA ILE A 131 13.40 8.94 4.10
C ILE A 131 12.27 9.63 3.32
N GLY A 132 11.23 10.07 4.05
CA GLY A 132 10.09 10.78 3.50
C GLY A 132 10.07 12.26 3.89
N PRO A 133 9.11 13.04 3.36
CA PRO A 133 9.00 14.47 3.64
C PRO A 133 8.84 14.80 5.13
N CYS A 134 8.26 13.89 5.92
CA CYS A 134 8.05 14.10 7.35
C CYS A 134 9.36 14.25 8.17
N ALA A 135 10.48 13.70 7.69
CA ALA A 135 11.78 13.88 8.35
C ALA A 135 12.25 15.35 8.33
N PHE A 136 11.73 16.13 7.38
CA PHE A 136 12.02 17.55 7.19
C PHE A 136 10.90 18.47 7.65
N TRP A 137 9.81 17.89 8.18
CA TRP A 137 8.68 18.67 8.68
C TRP A 137 8.99 19.25 10.06
N ASP A 138 8.37 20.40 10.35
CA ASP A 138 8.40 20.96 11.71
C ASP A 138 7.71 19.98 12.68
N ARG A 139 7.87 20.21 13.99
CA ARG A 139 7.26 19.37 15.02
C ARG A 139 5.74 19.25 14.85
N PRO A 140 5.14 18.12 15.28
CA PRO A 140 3.69 17.96 15.34
C PRO A 140 3.00 19.15 15.98
N ARG A 141 1.85 19.54 15.41
CA ARG A 141 1.07 20.68 15.89
C ARG A 141 0.24 20.31 17.11
N GLU A 142 -0.22 19.06 17.16
CA GLU A 142 -1.10 18.55 18.20
C GLU A 142 -0.42 17.46 19.02
N LYS A 143 -0.96 17.21 20.21
CA LYS A 143 -0.54 16.06 21.03
C LYS A 143 -1.25 14.81 20.50
N PRO A 144 -0.63 13.62 20.57
CA PRO A 144 -1.29 12.38 20.18
C PRO A 144 -2.63 12.19 20.90
N THR A 145 -3.66 11.84 20.13
CA THR A 145 -5.00 11.59 20.65
C THR A 145 -4.97 10.51 21.73
N GLN A 146 -5.52 10.84 22.89
CA GLN A 146 -5.69 9.87 23.97
C GLN A 146 -7.00 9.10 23.74
N VAL A 147 -6.89 7.79 23.52
CA VAL A 147 -8.04 6.91 23.37
C VAL A 147 -8.26 6.17 24.68
N ARG A 148 -9.49 6.16 25.20
CA ARG A 148 -9.79 5.40 26.41
C ARG A 148 -9.70 3.90 26.13
N HIS A 149 -9.10 3.16 27.04
CA HIS A 149 -8.95 1.71 26.94
C HIS A 149 -10.29 0.95 26.92
N ASP A 150 -11.35 1.58 27.43
CA ASP A 150 -12.69 1.00 27.50
C ASP A 150 -13.52 1.18 26.22
N THR A 151 -13.01 1.89 25.22
CA THR A 151 -13.74 2.21 23.97
C THR A 151 -14.04 0.93 23.19
N PRO A 152 -15.32 0.56 23.00
CA PRO A 152 -15.69 -0.56 22.12
C PRO A 152 -15.38 -0.19 20.66
N ALA A 153 -14.63 -1.04 19.97
CA ALA A 153 -14.29 -0.84 18.56
C ALA A 153 -14.18 -2.18 17.82
N LEU A 154 -14.63 -2.21 16.56
CA LEU A 154 -14.38 -3.33 15.66
C LEU A 154 -13.17 -2.99 14.78
N ILE A 155 -12.06 -3.68 15.00
CA ILE A 155 -10.85 -3.57 14.17
C ILE A 155 -10.97 -4.59 13.05
N VAL A 156 -10.82 -4.16 11.81
CA VAL A 156 -10.99 -4.99 10.61
C VAL A 156 -9.67 -5.01 9.85
N ALA A 157 -9.10 -6.19 9.63
CA ALA A 157 -7.77 -6.31 9.03
C ALA A 157 -7.62 -7.55 8.15
N ALA A 158 -6.94 -7.41 7.01
CA ALA A 158 -6.48 -8.54 6.20
C ALA A 158 -5.08 -8.98 6.65
N THR A 159 -4.80 -10.28 6.61
CA THR A 159 -3.47 -10.79 7.00
C THR A 159 -2.35 -10.35 6.06
N GLY A 160 -2.68 -10.05 4.80
CA GLY A 160 -1.75 -9.61 3.77
C GLY A 160 -1.90 -8.14 3.37
N ASP A 161 -2.53 -7.31 4.20
CA ASP A 161 -2.64 -5.87 3.92
C ASP A 161 -1.24 -5.23 3.77
N PRO A 162 -0.89 -4.70 2.59
CA PRO A 162 0.44 -4.16 2.33
C PRO A 162 0.63 -2.71 2.80
N ARG A 163 -0.45 -2.00 3.18
CA ARG A 163 -0.41 -0.58 3.59
C ARG A 163 -0.55 -0.42 5.10
N THR A 164 -1.43 -1.19 5.72
CA THR A 164 -1.61 -1.26 7.17
C THR A 164 -1.42 -2.69 7.64
N PRO A 165 -0.16 -3.14 7.84
CA PRO A 165 0.14 -4.54 8.13
C PRO A 165 -0.66 -5.08 9.32
N TYR A 166 -1.09 -6.33 9.22
CA TYR A 166 -1.90 -7.01 10.25
C TYR A 166 -1.30 -6.93 11.66
N THR A 167 0.04 -6.93 11.76
CA THR A 167 0.75 -6.77 13.04
C THR A 167 0.43 -5.44 13.73
N GLY A 168 0.22 -4.37 12.97
CA GLY A 168 -0.25 -3.08 13.47
C GLY A 168 -1.68 -3.15 14.01
N SER A 169 -2.59 -3.81 13.29
CA SER A 169 -3.96 -4.04 13.76
C SER A 169 -4.00 -4.90 15.04
N ALA A 170 -3.17 -5.94 15.12
CA ALA A 170 -3.03 -6.76 16.32
C ALA A 170 -2.44 -5.97 17.50
N ALA A 171 -1.51 -5.04 17.24
CA ALA A 171 -0.98 -4.13 18.27
C ALA A 171 -2.06 -3.16 18.76
N LEU A 172 -2.82 -2.56 17.85
CA LEU A 172 -3.95 -1.67 18.19
C LEU A 172 -4.99 -2.42 19.04
N HIS A 173 -5.31 -3.66 18.68
CA HIS A 173 -6.23 -4.50 19.45
C HIS A 173 -5.76 -4.72 20.89
N ARG A 174 -4.46 -4.96 21.11
CA ARG A 174 -3.89 -5.07 22.46
C ARG A 174 -3.97 -3.77 23.27
N LEU A 175 -3.87 -2.62 22.61
CA LEU A 175 -4.00 -1.31 23.26
C LEU A 175 -5.46 -0.95 23.59
N LEU A 176 -6.42 -1.53 22.87
CA LEU A 176 -7.86 -1.34 23.04
C LEU A 176 -8.54 -2.64 23.53
N PRO A 177 -8.45 -3.00 24.82
CA PRO A 177 -8.95 -4.29 25.32
C PRO A 177 -10.47 -4.49 25.17
N SER A 178 -11.24 -3.41 25.06
CA SER A 178 -12.69 -3.47 24.75
C SER A 178 -12.98 -3.70 23.26
N SER A 179 -11.98 -3.74 22.40
CA SER A 179 -12.17 -3.97 20.96
C SER A 179 -12.38 -5.45 20.61
N ARG A 180 -12.75 -5.70 19.36
CA ARG A 180 -12.73 -7.02 18.72
C ARG A 180 -11.98 -6.96 17.41
N LEU A 181 -11.22 -8.00 17.12
CA LEU A 181 -10.49 -8.15 15.87
C LEU A 181 -11.24 -9.06 14.91
N LEU A 182 -11.63 -8.51 13.77
CA LEU A 182 -12.14 -9.23 12.60
C LEU A 182 -11.01 -9.39 11.59
N THR A 183 -10.50 -10.61 11.47
CA THR A 183 -9.39 -10.96 10.58
C THR A 183 -9.90 -11.57 9.30
N LEU A 184 -9.48 -11.05 8.14
CA LEU A 184 -9.61 -11.74 6.85
C LEU A 184 -8.29 -12.44 6.52
N LYS A 185 -8.29 -13.76 6.66
CA LYS A 185 -7.10 -14.59 6.44
C LYS A 185 -6.93 -14.94 4.96
N GLY A 186 -5.73 -14.71 4.45
CA GLY A 186 -5.31 -15.10 3.10
C GLY A 186 -5.57 -14.05 2.01
N ALA A 187 -6.12 -12.88 2.36
CA ALA A 187 -6.29 -11.76 1.45
C ALA A 187 -5.09 -10.80 1.51
N ASN A 188 -4.61 -10.37 0.35
CA ASN A 188 -3.61 -9.31 0.20
C ASN A 188 -4.30 -8.05 -0.32
N ARG A 189 -4.85 -7.23 0.58
CA ARG A 189 -5.49 -5.97 0.19
C ARG A 189 -5.64 -5.01 1.37
N HIS A 190 -5.54 -3.73 1.07
CA HIS A 190 -5.91 -2.67 1.98
C HIS A 190 -7.38 -2.27 1.82
N ALA A 191 -8.05 -1.91 2.93
CA ALA A 191 -9.46 -1.55 2.97
C ALA A 191 -10.41 -2.66 2.45
N ILE A 192 -10.73 -3.63 3.31
CA ILE A 192 -11.49 -4.83 2.91
C ILE A 192 -13.01 -4.70 3.01
N TYR A 193 -13.54 -3.93 3.97
CA TYR A 193 -14.98 -3.76 4.15
C TYR A 193 -15.60 -2.97 2.98
N GLY A 194 -16.67 -3.52 2.38
CA GLY A 194 -17.43 -2.86 1.31
C GLY A 194 -16.70 -2.75 -0.03
N GLN A 195 -15.43 -3.17 -0.10
CA GLN A 195 -14.62 -3.08 -1.31
C GLN A 195 -14.09 -4.43 -1.78
N TYR A 196 -13.87 -5.40 -0.88
CA TYR A 196 -13.25 -6.69 -1.24
C TYR A 196 -14.27 -7.76 -1.63
N GLY A 197 -15.54 -7.56 -1.27
CA GLY A 197 -16.64 -8.48 -1.59
C GLY A 197 -16.65 -9.76 -0.76
N ASN A 198 -16.06 -9.77 0.44
CA ASN A 198 -16.09 -10.95 1.31
C ASN A 198 -17.31 -10.89 2.24
N ALA A 199 -18.31 -11.73 1.95
CA ALA A 199 -19.58 -11.75 2.69
C ALA A 199 -19.38 -11.93 4.21
N CYS A 200 -18.42 -12.75 4.65
CA CYS A 200 -18.15 -12.95 6.08
C CYS A 200 -17.68 -11.65 6.76
N VAL A 201 -16.83 -10.87 6.09
CA VAL A 201 -16.37 -9.56 6.59
C VAL A 201 -17.51 -8.55 6.54
N ASP A 202 -18.17 -8.42 5.39
CA ASP A 202 -19.19 -7.40 5.17
C ASP A 202 -20.39 -7.61 6.11
N ASP A 203 -20.85 -8.85 6.31
CA ASP A 203 -21.94 -9.16 7.24
C ASP A 203 -21.57 -8.85 8.70
N ALA A 204 -20.33 -9.10 9.09
CA ALA A 204 -19.86 -8.83 10.45
C ALA A 204 -19.78 -7.32 10.71
N VAL A 205 -19.25 -6.54 9.76
CA VAL A 205 -19.17 -5.09 9.87
C VAL A 205 -20.56 -4.46 9.80
N ASN A 206 -21.40 -4.87 8.84
CA ASN A 206 -22.77 -4.38 8.72
C ASN A 206 -23.59 -4.63 9.98
N ARG A 207 -23.46 -5.81 10.61
CA ARG A 207 -24.12 -6.10 11.89
C ARG A 207 -23.64 -5.17 13.00
N TYR A 208 -22.34 -4.93 13.09
CA TYR A 208 -21.79 -4.00 14.08
C TYR A 208 -22.33 -2.57 13.86
N LEU A 209 -22.30 -2.08 12.62
CA LEU A 209 -22.82 -0.75 12.28
C LEU A 209 -24.33 -0.61 12.53
N ALA A 210 -25.12 -1.65 12.21
CA ALA A 210 -26.56 -1.63 12.37
C ALA A 210 -27.02 -1.74 13.84
N THR A 211 -26.22 -2.37 14.71
CA THR A 211 -26.67 -2.70 16.07
C THR A 211 -25.82 -2.07 17.18
N GLY A 212 -24.64 -1.55 16.85
CA GLY A 212 -23.61 -1.15 17.82
C GLY A 212 -22.99 -2.32 18.59
N LYS A 213 -23.37 -3.58 18.31
CA LYS A 213 -22.92 -4.75 19.08
C LYS A 213 -21.69 -5.39 18.44
N LEU A 214 -20.63 -5.52 19.23
CA LEU A 214 -19.43 -6.26 18.85
C LEU A 214 -19.68 -7.77 18.82
N PRO A 215 -18.93 -8.52 17.99
CA PRO A 215 -18.87 -9.98 18.11
C PRO A 215 -18.46 -10.41 19.53
N ALA A 216 -18.98 -11.54 20.01
CA ALA A 216 -18.67 -12.04 21.35
C ALA A 216 -17.16 -12.27 21.56
N ARG A 217 -16.47 -12.73 20.51
CA ARG A 217 -15.03 -13.00 20.44
C ARG A 217 -14.48 -12.50 19.11
N ASP A 218 -13.16 -12.40 19.03
CA ASP A 218 -12.47 -12.19 17.76
C ASP A 218 -12.90 -13.23 16.72
N ARG A 219 -12.95 -12.79 15.47
CA ARG A 219 -13.48 -13.60 14.38
C ARG A 219 -12.50 -13.64 13.23
N THR A 220 -12.31 -14.83 12.67
CA THR A 220 -11.55 -15.01 11.43
C THR A 220 -12.51 -15.39 10.30
N CYS A 221 -12.49 -14.60 9.24
CA CYS A 221 -13.03 -14.92 7.93
C CYS A 221 -11.90 -15.46 7.05
N LEU A 222 -12.23 -16.33 6.11
CA LEU A 222 -11.29 -16.82 5.10
C LEU A 222 -11.54 -16.08 3.79
N LYS A 223 -10.46 -15.81 3.05
CA LYS A 223 -10.58 -15.44 1.65
C LYS A 223 -11.42 -16.50 0.92
N GLN A 224 -12.42 -16.03 0.19
CA GLN A 224 -13.23 -16.86 -0.71
C GLN A 224 -12.51 -16.99 -2.05
N GLY A 225 -12.65 -18.13 -2.71
CA GLY A 225 -12.04 -18.34 -4.03
C GLY A 225 -12.72 -17.48 -5.08
N HIS A 226 -11.96 -16.52 -5.60
CA HIS A 226 -12.11 -15.97 -6.94
C HIS A 226 -10.79 -16.31 -7.63
#